data_AF-A0A6J0VJW5-F1
#
_entry.id   AF-A0A6J0VJW5-F1
#
_cell.length_a   1.000
_cell.length_b   1.000
_cell.length_c   1.000
_cell.angle_alpha   90.00
_cell.angle_beta   90.00
_cell.angle_gamma   90.00
#
_symmetry.space_group_name_H-M   'P 1'
#
loop_
_entity.id
_entity.type
_entity.pdbx_description
1 polymer ?
#
loop_
_entity_poly.entity_id
_entity_poly.type
_entity_poly.pdbx_seq_one_letter_code
_entity_poly.pdbx_strand_id
1 'polypeptide(L)'
;MTAVLLLVNGVGLLSFWLSVAWACNVTIHPENPAVMFGGPVDLNCTTSCTNYTGLNWEVSLEAKIQEGNGWISLAMKNVEEWKAQPLCWVKYEDSLLLSTRAVLYVYEFSTPTIQLASEIQQGHSENIVCNIPRLKVRDSTSPHRNISLSRGPDVLSSNNNKSSLEYSFVADLQKDDRTEIICEAYVQVGSEVLRKQTRRVLNVVASPFNVSVSANRERYKTNENIKVTCNATGKPFPEFSWHLPSTEGVEFSDNNRTIEISSAQSSHNGTYLCLANNIYGKKSARVDIVFEESTRSWIAAVVVVTLLAVLITAGVVLYRCQK
;
A
#
# COMPACT_ATOMS: atom_id res chain seq x y z
N MET A 1 68.10 20.54 26.22
CA MET A 1 69.36 20.53 26.97
C MET A 1 69.11 19.88 28.31
N THR A 2 69.90 18.86 28.60
CA THR A 2 70.02 18.10 29.84
C THR A 2 70.50 18.94 31.04
N ALA A 3 70.36 18.35 32.24
CA ALA A 3 71.06 18.63 33.51
C ALA A 3 70.38 19.67 34.45
N VAL A 4 70.39 19.56 35.79
CA VAL A 4 71.00 18.63 36.76
C VAL A 4 70.38 18.89 38.16
N LEU A 5 70.55 17.91 39.06
CA LEU A 5 70.29 17.83 40.51
C LEU A 5 70.46 19.13 41.34
N LEU A 6 69.73 19.25 42.48
CA LEU A 6 70.29 18.99 43.82
C LEU A 6 69.26 19.14 44.97
N LEU A 7 69.56 18.39 46.03
CA LEU A 7 68.81 18.03 47.23
C LEU A 7 68.72 19.17 48.26
N VAL A 8 67.61 19.27 49.02
CA VAL A 8 67.65 19.66 50.44
C VAL A 8 66.57 18.90 51.24
N ASN A 9 67.02 18.26 52.31
CA ASN A 9 66.26 17.53 53.32
C ASN A 9 65.35 18.46 54.15
N GLY A 10 64.14 17.98 54.46
CA GLY A 10 63.24 18.59 55.43
C GLY A 10 62.05 17.69 55.72
N VAL A 11 62.24 16.69 56.57
CA VAL A 11 61.17 15.80 57.05
C VAL A 11 60.27 16.59 57.98
N GLY A 12 59.20 17.15 57.43
CA GLY A 12 58.00 17.55 58.14
C GLY A 12 56.84 16.72 57.57
N LEU A 13 56.57 15.56 58.17
CA LEU A 13 55.40 14.74 57.86
C LEU A 13 54.14 15.45 58.39
N LEU A 14 53.72 16.51 57.71
CA LEU A 14 52.31 16.89 57.69
C LEU A 14 51.59 15.80 56.89
N SER A 15 51.16 14.77 57.60
CA SER A 15 50.12 13.88 57.11
C SER A 15 48.85 14.73 56.96
N PHE A 16 48.72 15.38 55.81
CA PHE A 16 47.41 15.75 55.32
C PHE A 16 46.68 14.44 55.08
N TRP A 17 45.92 14.02 56.09
CA TRP A 17 44.76 13.19 55.90
C TRP A 17 43.86 13.98 54.94
N LEU A 18 44.04 13.77 53.64
CA LEU A 18 42.96 13.92 52.69
C LEU A 18 41.94 12.88 53.13
N SER A 19 41.01 13.32 53.99
CA SER A 19 39.76 12.61 54.18
C SER A 19 39.23 12.37 52.79
N VAL A 20 39.25 11.11 52.36
CA VAL A 20 38.50 10.68 51.19
C VAL A 20 37.06 10.89 51.62
N ALA A 21 36.52 12.09 51.37
CA ALA A 21 35.10 12.34 51.45
C ALA A 21 34.49 11.35 50.46
N TRP A 22 33.86 10.29 50.96
CA TRP A 22 33.10 9.39 50.11
C TRP A 22 31.95 10.21 49.52
N ALA A 23 32.15 10.68 48.29
CA ALA A 23 31.09 11.29 47.51
C ALA A 23 30.06 10.19 47.24
N CYS A 24 28.99 10.15 48.04
CA CYS A 24 27.86 9.28 47.77
C CYS A 24 26.91 9.95 46.76
N ASN A 25 26.07 9.15 46.13
CA ASN A 25 25.14 9.59 45.11
C ASN A 25 23.73 9.01 45.34
N VAL A 26 22.76 9.66 44.71
CA VAL A 26 21.39 9.18 44.55
C VAL A 26 21.14 9.07 43.05
N THR A 27 20.66 7.91 42.61
CA THR A 27 20.40 7.64 41.19
C THR A 27 19.00 7.12 41.00
N ILE A 28 18.42 7.38 39.84
CA ILE A 28 17.09 6.90 39.45
C ILE A 28 17.24 6.02 38.22
N HIS A 29 16.58 4.87 38.23
CA HIS A 29 16.48 3.94 37.12
C HIS A 29 15.01 3.66 36.77
N PRO A 30 14.64 3.53 35.48
CA PRO A 30 15.45 3.80 34.30
C PRO A 30 15.81 5.28 34.13
N GLU A 31 16.91 5.54 33.44
CA GLU A 31 17.31 6.90 33.06
C GLU A 31 16.46 7.33 31.85
N ASN A 32 15.83 8.51 31.92
CA ASN A 32 15.08 9.11 30.80
C ASN A 32 13.97 8.23 30.17
N PRO A 33 13.05 7.64 30.96
CA PRO A 33 12.04 6.73 30.42
C PRO A 33 11.05 7.41 29.47
N ALA A 34 10.72 6.73 28.38
CA ALA A 34 9.62 7.11 27.50
C ALA A 34 8.28 6.56 28.05
N VAL A 35 7.31 7.44 28.24
CA VAL A 35 6.02 7.06 28.85
C VAL A 35 4.88 7.54 27.96
N MET A 36 3.99 6.65 27.56
CA MET A 36 2.79 7.05 26.83
C MET A 36 1.89 7.90 27.74
N PHE A 37 1.30 8.97 27.23
CA PHE A 37 0.34 9.79 27.97
C PHE A 37 -0.81 8.91 28.51
N GLY A 38 -1.05 9.00 29.81
CA GLY A 38 -1.99 8.16 30.54
C GLY A 38 -1.51 6.73 30.81
N GLY A 39 -0.25 6.42 30.49
CA GLY A 39 0.38 5.12 30.72
C GLY A 39 1.05 5.01 32.09
N PRO A 40 1.46 3.79 32.49
CA PRO A 40 2.16 3.55 33.74
C PRO A 40 3.67 3.77 33.61
N VAL A 41 4.33 4.04 34.73
CA VAL A 41 5.80 4.02 34.83
C VAL A 41 6.23 3.63 36.24
N ASP A 42 7.28 2.80 36.31
CA ASP A 42 7.93 2.40 37.55
C ASP A 42 9.34 2.97 37.57
N LEU A 43 9.64 3.75 38.61
CA LEU A 43 10.97 4.30 38.87
C LEU A 43 11.53 3.66 40.13
N ASN A 44 12.83 3.41 40.13
CA ASN A 44 13.55 2.96 41.31
C ASN A 44 14.66 3.95 41.62
N CYS A 45 14.65 4.48 42.84
CA CYS A 45 15.70 5.34 43.33
C CYS A 45 16.60 4.56 44.28
N THR A 46 17.91 4.60 44.04
CA THR A 46 18.90 3.93 44.88
C THR A 46 19.93 4.93 45.39
N THR A 47 20.51 4.64 46.55
CA THR A 47 21.54 5.51 47.14
C THR A 47 22.73 4.70 47.63
N SER A 48 23.94 5.23 47.38
CA SER A 48 25.20 4.73 47.95
C SER A 48 25.54 5.37 49.29
N CYS A 49 24.70 6.29 49.76
CA CYS A 49 24.93 7.05 50.97
C CYS A 49 24.78 6.17 52.23
N THR A 50 25.72 6.34 53.16
CA THR A 50 25.65 5.73 54.49
C THR A 50 25.15 6.78 55.49
N ASN A 51 24.49 6.34 56.57
CA ASN A 51 24.00 7.22 57.65
C ASN A 51 22.97 8.30 57.23
N TYR A 52 22.07 7.98 56.30
CA TYR A 52 20.91 8.84 56.00
C TYR A 52 19.73 8.52 56.92
N THR A 53 18.86 9.51 57.18
CA THR A 53 17.66 9.36 58.02
C THR A 53 16.39 9.11 57.22
N GLY A 54 16.38 9.43 55.93
CA GLY A 54 15.26 9.13 55.05
C GLY A 54 15.63 9.21 53.57
N LEU A 55 15.04 8.32 52.78
CA LEU A 55 15.08 8.30 51.31
C LEU A 55 13.63 8.36 50.84
N ASN A 56 13.27 9.35 50.03
CA ASN A 56 11.87 9.53 49.64
C ASN A 56 11.71 10.17 48.26
N TRP A 57 10.50 10.08 47.74
CA TRP A 57 10.06 10.72 46.50
C TRP A 57 9.22 11.97 46.79
N GLU A 58 9.37 12.97 45.94
CA GLU A 58 8.44 14.08 45.78
C GLU A 58 7.89 14.03 44.35
N VAL A 59 6.57 13.87 44.22
CA VAL A 59 5.86 13.68 42.95
C VAL A 59 4.49 14.36 42.99
N SER A 60 4.09 14.96 41.88
CA SER A 60 2.81 15.68 41.74
C SER A 60 1.62 14.74 41.45
N LEU A 61 1.89 13.51 41.04
CA LEU A 61 0.91 12.50 40.62
C LEU A 61 0.72 11.42 41.69
N GLU A 62 -0.47 10.82 41.72
CA GLU A 62 -0.73 9.65 42.56
C GLU A 62 0.19 8.48 42.20
N ALA A 63 0.88 7.96 43.21
CA ALA A 63 1.83 6.88 43.04
C ALA A 63 1.80 5.91 44.21
N LYS A 64 2.16 4.65 43.94
CA LYS A 64 2.41 3.64 44.97
C LYS A 64 3.90 3.59 45.26
N ILE A 65 4.26 3.56 46.53
CA ILE A 65 5.64 3.51 47.00
C ILE A 65 5.92 2.13 47.59
N GLN A 66 7.09 1.58 47.29
CA GLN A 66 7.65 0.43 47.99
C GLN A 66 9.10 0.76 48.35
N GLU A 67 9.58 0.22 49.47
CA GLU A 67 10.91 0.56 49.98
C GLU A 67 11.65 -0.66 50.51
N GLY A 68 12.97 -0.56 50.52
CA GLY A 68 13.86 -1.54 51.13
C GLY A 68 15.21 -0.90 51.45
N ASN A 69 16.18 -1.72 51.87
CA ASN A 69 17.48 -1.21 52.27
C ASN A 69 18.22 -0.57 51.10
N GLY A 70 18.41 0.76 51.14
CA GLY A 70 19.17 1.52 50.15
C GLY A 70 18.41 1.84 48.86
N TRP A 71 17.10 1.58 48.80
CA TRP A 71 16.28 1.87 47.62
C TRP A 71 14.82 2.19 47.95
N ILE A 72 14.18 2.97 47.09
CA ILE A 72 12.76 3.28 47.14
C ILE A 72 12.17 3.35 45.72
N SER A 73 11.09 2.62 45.47
CA SER A 73 10.41 2.60 44.17
C SER A 73 9.14 3.45 44.17
N LEU A 74 8.84 4.00 43.00
CA LEU A 74 7.68 4.84 42.72
C LEU A 74 6.96 4.28 41.49
N ALA A 75 5.73 3.78 41.69
CA ALA A 75 4.89 3.23 40.65
C ALA A 75 3.69 4.14 40.38
N MET A 76 3.68 4.82 39.23
CA MET A 76 2.56 5.64 38.76
C MET A 76 1.75 4.84 37.74
N LYS A 77 0.43 4.80 37.92
CA LYS A 77 -0.45 4.07 36.98
C LYS A 77 -0.86 4.90 35.77
N ASN A 78 -0.98 6.21 35.94
CA ASN A 78 -1.59 7.11 34.98
C ASN A 78 -0.79 8.42 34.89
N VAL A 79 0.15 8.51 33.95
CA VAL A 79 1.00 9.70 33.77
C VAL A 79 0.32 10.69 32.81
N GLU A 80 -0.42 11.65 33.37
CA GLU A 80 -1.16 12.68 32.62
C GLU A 80 -0.49 14.06 32.61
N GLU A 81 0.72 14.16 33.18
CA GLU A 81 1.48 15.41 33.24
C GLU A 81 2.66 15.40 32.25
N TRP A 82 2.59 16.25 31.22
CA TRP A 82 3.59 16.31 30.15
C TRP A 82 5.00 16.68 30.60
N LYS A 83 5.13 17.38 31.73
CA LYS A 83 6.40 17.86 32.29
C LYS A 83 6.75 17.22 33.62
N ALA A 84 6.16 16.06 33.94
CA ALA A 84 6.42 15.34 35.18
C ALA A 84 7.93 15.17 35.43
N GLN A 85 8.36 15.58 36.62
CA GLN A 85 9.75 15.48 37.09
C GLN A 85 9.80 15.02 38.55
N PRO A 86 9.50 13.73 38.83
CA PRO A 86 9.64 13.17 40.16
C PRO A 86 11.04 13.40 40.73
N LEU A 87 11.11 13.92 41.95
CA LEU A 87 12.36 14.18 42.66
C LEU A 87 12.59 13.07 43.68
N CYS A 88 13.70 12.35 43.57
CA CYS A 88 14.17 11.50 44.65
C CYS A 88 15.16 12.29 45.49
N TRP A 89 15.00 12.27 46.81
CA TRP A 89 15.89 12.94 47.73
C TRP A 89 16.24 12.05 48.92
N VAL A 90 17.45 12.26 49.44
CA VAL A 90 17.95 11.64 50.66
C VAL A 90 18.25 12.73 51.68
N LYS A 91 17.82 12.51 52.92
CA LYS A 91 17.95 13.44 54.05
C LYS A 91 18.95 12.93 55.08
N TYR A 92 19.79 13.84 55.55
CA TYR A 92 20.73 13.63 56.66
C TYR A 92 20.28 14.34 57.94
N GLU A 93 20.88 13.97 59.08
CA GLU A 93 20.61 14.60 60.38
C GLU A 93 20.89 16.12 60.37
N ASP A 94 21.93 16.57 59.67
CA ASP A 94 22.38 17.98 59.65
C ASP A 94 21.72 18.86 58.57
N SER A 95 20.49 18.54 58.14
CA SER A 95 19.69 19.31 57.14
C SER A 95 20.20 19.29 55.69
N LEU A 96 21.32 18.61 55.40
CA LEU A 96 21.80 18.46 54.02
C LEU A 96 20.83 17.55 53.24
N LEU A 97 20.41 18.02 52.07
CA LEU A 97 19.58 17.27 51.12
C LEU A 97 20.39 16.99 49.86
N LEU A 98 20.57 15.72 49.53
CA LEU A 98 21.07 15.30 48.22
C LEU A 98 19.86 14.81 47.41
N SER A 99 19.71 15.28 46.17
CA SER A 99 18.53 14.98 45.38
C SER A 99 18.84 14.89 43.89
N THR A 100 17.99 14.15 43.18
CA THR A 100 18.06 13.97 41.73
C THR A 100 16.65 13.89 41.16
N ARG A 101 16.44 14.39 39.95
CA ARG A 101 15.12 14.41 39.28
C ARG A 101 15.11 13.41 38.14
N ALA A 102 14.01 12.66 38.02
CA ALA A 102 13.70 11.93 36.81
C ALA A 102 13.14 12.89 35.75
N VAL A 103 13.52 12.69 34.49
CA VAL A 103 12.90 13.37 33.35
C VAL A 103 12.08 12.33 32.60
N LEU A 104 10.76 12.38 32.74
CA LEU A 104 9.86 11.49 32.00
C LEU A 104 9.62 12.05 30.60
N TYR A 105 9.94 11.30 29.56
CA TYR A 105 9.63 11.67 28.18
C TYR A 105 8.21 11.22 27.83
N VAL A 106 7.24 12.03 28.28
CA VAL A 106 5.83 11.75 28.03
C VAL A 106 5.49 12.00 26.56
N TYR A 107 4.83 11.04 25.91
CA TYR A 107 4.48 11.10 24.50
C TYR A 107 3.06 10.61 24.20
N GLU A 108 2.50 11.13 23.13
CA GLU A 108 1.34 10.56 22.44
C GLU A 108 1.78 10.23 21.01
N PHE A 109 1.61 8.98 20.60
CA PHE A 109 1.95 8.52 19.26
C PHE A 109 0.87 7.55 18.78
N SER A 110 -0.07 8.02 17.97
CA SER A 110 -1.10 7.17 17.38
C SER A 110 -0.54 6.32 16.23
N THR A 111 -1.17 5.19 15.96
CA THR A 111 -0.88 4.40 14.75
C THR A 111 -1.15 5.25 13.49
N PRO A 112 -0.27 5.24 12.48
CA PRO A 112 -0.51 5.96 11.23
C PRO A 112 -1.81 5.54 10.54
N THR A 113 -2.44 6.42 9.77
CA THR A 113 -3.63 6.09 8.97
C THR A 113 -3.33 6.29 7.49
N ILE A 114 -3.93 5.45 6.65
CA ILE A 114 -3.81 5.54 5.19
C ILE A 114 -5.17 5.89 4.59
N GLN A 115 -5.28 7.10 4.07
CA GLN A 115 -6.45 7.62 3.40
C GLN A 115 -6.27 7.45 1.87
N LEU A 116 -7.21 6.73 1.26
CA LEU A 116 -7.39 6.57 -0.19
C LEU A 116 -8.79 5.99 -0.44
N ALA A 117 -9.24 6.01 -1.69
CA ALA A 117 -10.50 5.38 -2.10
C ALA A 117 -10.55 3.88 -1.78
N SER A 118 -11.74 3.35 -1.50
CA SER A 118 -11.95 1.91 -1.29
C SER A 118 -11.74 1.09 -2.57
N GLU A 119 -12.01 1.71 -3.72
CA GLU A 119 -11.84 1.13 -5.06
C GLU A 119 -11.28 2.20 -5.98
N ILE A 120 -10.26 1.85 -6.77
CA ILE A 120 -9.57 2.79 -7.67
C ILE A 120 -9.74 2.31 -9.10
N GLN A 121 -10.21 3.16 -9.99
CA GLN A 121 -10.36 2.78 -11.39
C GLN A 121 -9.01 2.75 -12.12
N GLN A 122 -8.78 1.70 -12.91
CA GLN A 122 -7.60 1.60 -13.76
C GLN A 122 -7.43 2.86 -14.65
N GLY A 123 -6.20 3.32 -14.78
CA GLY A 123 -5.82 4.49 -15.58
C GLY A 123 -6.15 5.84 -14.93
N HIS A 124 -6.80 5.86 -13.77
CA HIS A 124 -7.08 7.09 -13.02
C HIS A 124 -5.94 7.41 -12.05
N SER A 125 -5.71 8.70 -11.82
CA SER A 125 -4.78 9.17 -10.80
C SER A 125 -5.46 9.13 -9.43
N GLU A 126 -4.79 8.53 -8.46
CA GLU A 126 -5.21 8.49 -7.05
C GLU A 126 -4.10 9.03 -6.16
N ASN A 127 -4.49 9.71 -5.06
CA ASN A 127 -3.55 10.22 -4.05
C ASN A 127 -3.67 9.40 -2.77
N ILE A 128 -2.56 8.84 -2.30
CA ILE A 128 -2.46 8.17 -1.01
C ILE A 128 -1.97 9.19 0.01
N VAL A 129 -2.77 9.45 1.03
CA VAL A 129 -2.35 10.27 2.17
C VAL A 129 -2.06 9.35 3.35
N CYS A 130 -0.81 9.30 3.78
CA CYS A 130 -0.48 8.70 5.06
C CYS A 130 -0.24 9.78 6.11
N ASN A 131 -0.96 9.72 7.23
CA ASN A 131 -0.80 10.67 8.33
C ASN A 131 -0.65 9.97 9.68
N ILE A 132 -0.04 10.66 10.64
CA ILE A 132 -0.03 10.30 12.06
C ILE A 132 -1.02 11.25 12.76
N PRO A 133 -2.25 10.80 13.08
CA PRO A 133 -3.30 11.70 13.56
C PRO A 133 -2.95 12.46 14.84
N ARG A 134 -2.28 11.79 15.78
CA ARG A 134 -1.89 12.35 17.07
C ARG A 134 -0.43 12.02 17.35
N LEU A 135 0.39 13.06 17.32
CA LEU A 135 1.80 13.00 17.67
C LEU A 135 2.14 14.21 18.54
N LYS A 136 2.51 13.95 19.79
CA LYS A 136 2.98 14.97 20.72
C LYS A 136 4.06 14.37 21.60
N VAL A 137 5.19 15.05 21.72
CA VAL A 137 6.31 14.63 22.57
C VAL A 137 6.63 15.78 23.51
N ARG A 138 6.98 15.47 24.76
CA ARG A 138 7.46 16.43 25.74
C ARG A 138 8.50 17.39 25.13
N ASP A 139 8.32 18.68 25.40
CA ASP A 139 9.24 19.79 25.08
C ASP A 139 9.73 19.88 23.62
N SER A 140 9.11 19.16 22.68
CA SER A 140 9.52 19.15 21.28
C SER A 140 8.49 19.81 20.37
N THR A 141 8.91 20.87 19.69
CA THR A 141 8.14 21.48 18.59
C THR A 141 8.12 20.59 17.34
N SER A 142 9.05 19.63 17.23
CA SER A 142 9.13 18.68 16.12
C SER A 142 10.06 17.51 16.52
N PRO A 143 9.55 16.40 17.09
CA PRO A 143 10.41 15.27 17.45
C PRO A 143 11.06 14.68 16.20
N HIS A 144 12.30 14.18 16.34
CA HIS A 144 12.93 13.41 15.27
C HIS A 144 12.00 12.25 14.92
N ARG A 145 11.52 12.26 13.68
CA ARG A 145 10.55 11.30 13.18
C ARG A 145 10.92 10.92 11.76
N ASN A 146 10.39 9.80 11.31
CA ASN A 146 10.40 9.45 9.90
C ASN A 146 9.05 8.81 9.59
N ILE A 147 8.40 9.29 8.54
CA ILE A 147 7.23 8.64 7.96
C ILE A 147 7.60 8.16 6.56
N SER A 148 7.29 6.91 6.25
CA SER A 148 7.52 6.31 4.94
C SER A 148 6.27 5.58 4.45
N LEU A 149 6.04 5.67 3.15
CA LEU A 149 5.07 4.88 2.43
C LEU A 149 5.83 3.96 1.47
N SER A 150 5.60 2.66 1.59
CA SER A 150 6.21 1.65 0.74
C SER A 150 5.17 0.75 0.10
N ARG A 151 5.57 0.13 -1.01
CA ARG A 151 4.83 -0.90 -1.72
C ARG A 151 5.79 -2.03 -2.06
N GLY A 152 5.63 -3.17 -1.40
CA GLY A 152 6.63 -4.23 -1.47
C GLY A 152 8.01 -3.72 -1.03
N PRO A 153 9.08 -3.92 -1.84
CA PRO A 153 10.42 -3.44 -1.50
C PRO A 153 10.63 -1.93 -1.78
N ASP A 154 9.73 -1.30 -2.54
CA ASP A 154 9.94 0.06 -3.03
C ASP A 154 9.42 1.09 -2.03
N VAL A 155 10.24 2.08 -1.71
CA VAL A 155 9.83 3.27 -0.95
C VAL A 155 9.25 4.29 -1.93
N LEU A 156 7.94 4.50 -1.85
CA LEU A 156 7.21 5.41 -2.73
C LEU A 156 7.42 6.88 -2.35
N SER A 157 7.43 7.15 -1.05
CA SER A 157 7.61 8.50 -0.50
C SER A 157 8.06 8.40 0.95
N SER A 158 8.89 9.34 1.42
CA SER A 158 9.34 9.38 2.82
C SER A 158 9.66 10.82 3.24
N ASN A 159 9.48 11.12 4.53
CA ASN A 159 9.81 12.42 5.08
C ASN A 159 10.24 12.32 6.56
N ASN A 160 11.28 13.07 6.92
CA ASN A 160 11.83 13.06 8.28
C ASN A 160 11.29 14.17 9.19
N ASN A 161 10.53 15.12 8.63
CA ASN A 161 10.11 16.34 9.33
C ASN A 161 8.59 16.57 9.27
N LYS A 162 7.84 15.73 8.57
CA LYS A 162 6.38 15.84 8.46
C LYS A 162 5.70 14.68 9.18
N SER A 163 4.52 14.92 9.72
CA SER A 163 3.62 13.90 10.26
C SER A 163 2.63 13.36 9.22
N SER A 164 2.67 13.91 8.01
CA SER A 164 1.83 13.52 6.88
C SER A 164 2.64 13.48 5.60
N LEU A 165 2.30 12.52 4.75
CA LEU A 165 2.93 12.18 3.49
C LEU A 165 1.85 12.03 2.44
N GLU A 166 2.09 12.53 1.24
CA GLU A 166 1.20 12.38 0.10
C GLU A 166 1.97 11.74 -1.06
N TYR A 167 1.30 10.87 -1.80
CA TYR A 167 1.85 10.18 -2.96
C TYR A 167 0.76 9.91 -3.98
N SER A 168 0.90 10.53 -5.15
CA SER A 168 0.00 10.33 -6.29
C SER A 168 0.55 9.29 -7.26
N PHE A 169 -0.32 8.42 -7.76
CA PHE A 169 0.01 7.44 -8.79
C PHE A 169 -1.16 7.21 -9.73
N VAL A 170 -0.88 6.71 -10.93
CA VAL A 170 -1.91 6.24 -11.87
C VAL A 170 -2.10 4.75 -11.66
N ALA A 171 -3.33 4.34 -11.38
CA ALA A 171 -3.63 2.96 -11.03
C ALA A 171 -3.48 2.00 -12.22
N ASP A 172 -2.70 0.95 -12.03
CA ASP A 172 -2.51 -0.13 -13.00
C ASP A 172 -3.07 -1.44 -12.43
N LEU A 173 -4.02 -2.06 -13.13
CA LEU A 173 -4.69 -3.27 -12.68
C LEU A 173 -3.73 -4.47 -12.55
N GLN A 174 -2.69 -4.56 -13.36
CA GLN A 174 -1.73 -5.67 -13.33
C GLN A 174 -0.67 -5.46 -12.25
N LYS A 175 -0.25 -4.21 -12.04
CA LYS A 175 0.82 -3.88 -11.08
C LYS A 175 0.31 -3.66 -9.66
N ASP A 176 -0.84 -3.00 -9.51
CA ASP A 176 -1.28 -2.44 -8.23
C ASP A 176 -2.40 -3.24 -7.57
N ASP A 177 -3.19 -4.02 -8.33
CA ASP A 177 -4.33 -4.72 -7.75
C ASP A 177 -3.90 -5.77 -6.72
N ARG A 178 -4.59 -5.79 -5.57
CA ARG A 178 -4.31 -6.67 -4.43
C ARG A 178 -2.89 -6.55 -3.87
N THR A 179 -2.17 -5.49 -4.20
CA THR A 179 -0.87 -5.21 -3.59
C THR A 179 -1.03 -4.51 -2.25
N GLU A 180 -0.13 -4.82 -1.32
CA GLU A 180 -0.10 -4.20 0.00
C GLU A 180 0.77 -2.94 -0.02
N ILE A 181 0.20 -1.85 0.48
CA ILE A 181 0.93 -0.64 0.83
C ILE A 181 1.10 -0.56 2.35
N ILE A 182 2.26 -0.11 2.78
CA ILE A 182 2.64 -0.02 4.19
C ILE A 182 2.99 1.43 4.45
N CYS A 183 2.32 2.03 5.43
CA CYS A 183 2.78 3.28 6.00
C CYS A 183 3.41 3.04 7.36
N GLU A 184 4.67 3.41 7.48
CA GLU A 184 5.47 3.18 8.66
C GLU A 184 5.96 4.52 9.23
N ALA A 185 5.90 4.64 10.56
CA ALA A 185 6.33 5.81 11.28
C ALA A 185 7.28 5.43 12.42
N TYR A 186 8.37 6.18 12.51
CA TYR A 186 9.36 6.13 13.57
C TYR A 186 9.35 7.46 14.32
N VAL A 187 9.40 7.42 15.64
CA VAL A 187 9.50 8.61 16.49
C VAL A 187 10.53 8.34 17.58
N GLN A 188 11.52 9.22 17.69
CA GLN A 188 12.47 9.17 18.79
C GLN A 188 11.91 9.92 20.00
N VAL A 189 11.88 9.25 21.16
CA VAL A 189 11.38 9.76 22.44
C VAL A 189 12.45 9.48 23.50
N GLY A 190 13.18 10.52 23.91
CA GLY A 190 14.37 10.33 24.73
C GLY A 190 15.43 9.51 23.99
N SER A 191 15.84 8.39 24.59
CA SER A 191 16.75 7.40 23.99
C SER A 191 16.02 6.29 23.23
N GLU A 192 14.69 6.20 23.33
CA GLU A 192 13.91 5.15 22.69
C GLU A 192 13.44 5.55 21.28
N VAL A 193 13.40 4.58 20.36
CA VAL A 193 12.84 4.75 19.02
C VAL A 193 11.56 3.92 18.94
N LEU A 194 10.43 4.60 18.89
CA LEU A 194 9.11 3.99 18.79
C LEU A 194 8.76 3.76 17.32
N ARG A 195 8.17 2.61 17.01
CA ARG A 195 7.75 2.24 15.65
C ARG A 195 6.28 1.84 15.61
N LYS A 196 5.52 2.41 14.67
CA LYS A 196 4.14 1.99 14.35
C LYS A 196 3.95 1.92 12.85
N GLN A 197 3.06 1.03 12.41
CA GLN A 197 2.77 0.84 10.99
C GLN A 197 1.29 0.51 10.76
N THR A 198 0.81 0.84 9.58
CA THR A 198 -0.50 0.44 9.06
C THR A 198 -0.34 -0.13 7.67
N ARG A 199 -1.13 -1.16 7.37
CA ARG A 199 -1.13 -1.87 6.10
C ARG A 199 -2.49 -1.72 5.45
N ARG A 200 -2.50 -1.56 4.13
CA ARG A 200 -3.74 -1.53 3.35
C ARG A 200 -3.51 -2.20 2.00
N VAL A 201 -4.45 -3.03 1.59
CA VAL A 201 -4.43 -3.68 0.28
C VAL A 201 -5.16 -2.79 -0.72
N LEU A 202 -4.52 -2.51 -1.86
CA LEU A 202 -5.12 -1.76 -2.95
C LEU A 202 -6.17 -2.62 -3.67
N ASN A 203 -7.30 -2.00 -4.02
CA ASN A 203 -8.33 -2.63 -4.83
C ASN A 203 -8.51 -1.81 -6.11
N VAL A 204 -7.88 -2.28 -7.18
CA VAL A 204 -8.01 -1.64 -8.50
C VAL A 204 -9.14 -2.35 -9.24
N VAL A 205 -10.03 -1.56 -9.84
CA VAL A 205 -11.18 -2.03 -10.60
C VAL A 205 -11.10 -1.50 -12.02
N ALA A 206 -11.75 -2.18 -12.96
CA ALA A 206 -11.67 -1.81 -14.37
C ALA A 206 -12.99 -2.08 -15.09
N SER A 207 -13.49 -1.08 -15.80
CA SER A 207 -14.50 -1.29 -16.85
C SER A 207 -13.96 -2.24 -17.93
N PRO A 208 -14.80 -2.87 -18.74
CA PRO A 208 -14.33 -3.83 -19.74
C PRO A 208 -13.34 -3.18 -20.71
N PHE A 209 -12.23 -3.86 -21.03
CA PHE A 209 -11.19 -3.39 -21.95
C PHE A 209 -10.68 -4.55 -22.82
N ASN A 210 -9.88 -4.22 -23.84
CA ASN A 210 -9.41 -5.19 -24.86
C ASN A 210 -10.55 -6.03 -25.46
N VAL A 211 -11.72 -5.41 -25.67
CA VAL A 211 -12.88 -6.08 -26.23
C VAL A 211 -12.62 -6.39 -27.69
N SER A 212 -12.72 -7.66 -28.07
CA SER A 212 -12.50 -8.15 -29.42
C SER A 212 -13.50 -9.25 -29.75
N VAL A 213 -13.79 -9.41 -31.03
CA VAL A 213 -14.65 -10.47 -31.53
C VAL A 213 -13.88 -11.29 -32.56
N SER A 214 -13.89 -12.60 -32.42
CA SER A 214 -13.21 -13.55 -33.30
C SER A 214 -14.20 -14.56 -33.83
N ALA A 215 -14.20 -14.78 -35.15
CA ALA A 215 -14.99 -15.83 -35.80
C ALA A 215 -14.08 -17.00 -36.23
N ASN A 216 -14.64 -18.21 -36.40
CA ASN A 216 -13.87 -19.37 -36.84
C ASN A 216 -13.41 -19.29 -38.30
N ARG A 217 -14.07 -18.48 -39.13
CA ARG A 217 -13.72 -18.17 -40.52
C ARG A 217 -14.10 -16.72 -40.88
N GLU A 218 -13.52 -16.20 -41.95
CA GLU A 218 -13.85 -14.88 -42.50
C GLU A 218 -15.04 -14.92 -43.47
N ARG A 219 -15.24 -16.05 -44.16
CA ARG A 219 -16.31 -16.28 -45.14
C ARG A 219 -16.96 -17.64 -44.93
N TYR A 220 -18.27 -17.70 -45.21
CA TYR A 220 -19.08 -18.90 -44.98
C TYR A 220 -19.95 -19.25 -46.18
N LYS A 221 -20.32 -20.54 -46.27
CA LYS A 221 -21.35 -21.05 -47.16
C LYS A 221 -22.59 -21.46 -46.37
N THR A 222 -23.72 -21.62 -47.06
CA THR A 222 -24.93 -22.18 -46.46
C THR A 222 -24.66 -23.57 -45.88
N ASN A 223 -25.27 -23.88 -44.73
CA ASN A 223 -25.13 -25.11 -43.94
C ASN A 223 -23.76 -25.31 -43.28
N GLU A 224 -22.85 -24.32 -43.33
CA GLU A 224 -21.63 -24.36 -42.53
C GLU A 224 -21.89 -23.99 -41.06
N ASN A 225 -20.95 -24.36 -40.18
CA ASN A 225 -21.00 -24.00 -38.78
C ASN A 225 -20.28 -22.66 -38.54
N ILE A 226 -21.02 -21.66 -38.06
CA ILE A 226 -20.47 -20.38 -37.60
C ILE A 226 -20.23 -20.46 -36.10
N LYS A 227 -19.02 -20.11 -35.66
CA LYS A 227 -18.68 -19.92 -34.25
C LYS A 227 -18.03 -18.57 -34.06
N VAL A 228 -18.63 -17.74 -33.22
CA VAL A 228 -18.13 -16.39 -32.92
C VAL A 228 -17.96 -16.26 -31.41
N THR A 229 -16.78 -15.82 -30.98
CA THR A 229 -16.44 -15.64 -29.57
C THR A 229 -16.06 -14.19 -29.33
N CYS A 230 -16.59 -13.62 -28.25
CA CYS A 230 -16.20 -12.31 -27.75
C CYS A 230 -15.19 -12.45 -26.61
N ASN A 231 -14.07 -11.74 -26.69
CA ASN A 231 -13.07 -11.69 -25.63
C ASN A 231 -13.05 -10.28 -25.05
N ALA A 232 -13.08 -10.19 -23.72
CA ALA A 232 -12.89 -8.94 -23.00
C ALA A 232 -12.24 -9.22 -21.65
N THR A 233 -11.48 -8.26 -21.15
CA THR A 233 -10.95 -8.24 -19.78
C THR A 233 -11.69 -7.19 -18.97
N GLY A 234 -11.72 -7.33 -17.65
CA GLY A 234 -12.35 -6.38 -16.76
C GLY A 234 -12.32 -6.88 -15.32
N LYS A 235 -12.49 -5.97 -14.35
CA LYS A 235 -12.64 -6.33 -12.94
C LYS A 235 -13.80 -5.56 -12.31
N PRO A 236 -14.92 -6.22 -11.98
CA PRO A 236 -15.23 -7.64 -12.21
C PRO A 236 -15.21 -8.07 -13.68
N PHE A 237 -15.06 -9.39 -13.91
CA PHE A 237 -15.12 -9.96 -15.25
C PHE A 237 -16.47 -9.63 -15.90
N PRO A 238 -16.50 -9.20 -17.18
CA PRO A 238 -17.71 -8.71 -17.81
C PRO A 238 -18.72 -9.80 -18.14
N GLU A 239 -19.99 -9.41 -18.17
CA GLU A 239 -21.07 -10.15 -18.81
C GLU A 239 -21.17 -9.78 -20.29
N PHE A 240 -21.60 -10.73 -21.11
CA PHE A 240 -21.66 -10.59 -22.56
C PHE A 240 -23.09 -10.60 -23.09
N SER A 241 -23.35 -9.79 -24.10
CA SER A 241 -24.60 -9.78 -24.87
C SER A 241 -24.33 -9.46 -26.33
N TRP A 242 -25.23 -9.89 -27.22
CA TRP A 242 -25.01 -9.80 -28.66
C TRP A 242 -26.16 -9.08 -29.36
N HIS A 243 -25.81 -8.30 -30.38
CA HIS A 243 -26.73 -7.88 -31.44
C HIS A 243 -26.34 -8.64 -32.71
N LEU A 244 -27.29 -9.40 -33.23
CA LEU A 244 -27.10 -10.35 -34.32
C LEU A 244 -27.99 -9.95 -35.52
N PRO A 245 -27.58 -10.26 -36.75
CA PRO A 245 -28.42 -10.04 -37.94
C PRO A 245 -29.66 -10.94 -37.96
N SER A 246 -29.53 -12.18 -37.45
CA SER A 246 -30.61 -13.13 -37.23
C SER A 246 -30.37 -13.88 -35.91
N THR A 247 -31.45 -14.28 -35.24
CA THR A 247 -31.41 -15.09 -34.01
C THR A 247 -31.86 -16.54 -34.25
N GLU A 248 -32.22 -16.88 -35.49
CA GLU A 248 -32.70 -18.20 -35.86
C GLU A 248 -31.59 -19.26 -35.70
N GLY A 249 -31.82 -20.27 -34.86
CA GLY A 249 -30.85 -21.37 -34.69
C GLY A 249 -29.50 -20.97 -34.06
N VAL A 250 -29.44 -19.82 -33.38
CA VAL A 250 -28.25 -19.38 -32.64
C VAL A 250 -28.24 -20.00 -31.25
N GLU A 251 -27.16 -20.69 -30.90
CA GLU A 251 -26.92 -21.23 -29.57
C GLU A 251 -25.89 -20.39 -28.82
N PHE A 252 -26.17 -20.08 -27.55
CA PHE A 252 -25.28 -19.31 -26.68
C PHE A 252 -24.55 -20.24 -25.70
N SER A 253 -23.25 -20.02 -25.53
CA SER A 253 -22.41 -20.76 -24.59
C SER A 253 -21.43 -19.83 -23.87
N ASP A 254 -20.80 -20.35 -22.82
CA ASP A 254 -19.81 -19.62 -22.00
C ASP A 254 -20.38 -18.30 -21.46
N ASN A 255 -21.56 -18.35 -20.83
CA ASN A 255 -22.31 -17.17 -20.35
C ASN A 255 -22.51 -16.10 -21.43
N ASN A 256 -23.02 -16.54 -22.59
CA ASN A 256 -23.23 -15.70 -23.78
C ASN A 256 -21.96 -15.09 -24.38
N ARG A 257 -20.77 -15.54 -23.97
CA ARG A 257 -19.50 -15.09 -24.54
C ARG A 257 -19.25 -15.66 -25.94
N THR A 258 -19.80 -16.84 -26.22
CA THR A 258 -19.69 -17.50 -27.52
C THR A 258 -21.08 -17.79 -28.09
N ILE A 259 -21.22 -17.59 -29.40
CA ILE A 259 -22.39 -18.01 -30.17
C ILE A 259 -21.98 -19.06 -31.20
N GLU A 260 -22.88 -20.01 -31.48
CA GLU A 260 -22.69 -21.06 -32.46
C GLU A 260 -23.95 -21.24 -33.30
N ILE A 261 -23.79 -21.48 -34.61
CA ILE A 261 -24.88 -21.68 -35.58
C ILE A 261 -24.49 -22.87 -36.45
N SER A 262 -25.07 -24.05 -36.17
CA SER A 262 -24.65 -25.30 -36.82
C SER A 262 -25.03 -25.42 -38.29
N SER A 263 -26.09 -24.72 -38.72
CA SER A 263 -26.58 -24.73 -40.11
C SER A 263 -26.82 -23.30 -40.58
N ALA A 264 -25.74 -22.62 -40.94
CA ALA A 264 -25.78 -21.20 -41.28
C ALA A 264 -26.58 -20.93 -42.57
N GLN A 265 -27.53 -20.01 -42.48
CA GLN A 265 -28.35 -19.51 -43.60
C GLN A 265 -27.93 -18.09 -44.02
N SER A 266 -28.31 -17.65 -45.22
CA SER A 266 -28.00 -16.30 -45.72
C SER A 266 -28.54 -15.16 -44.84
N SER A 267 -29.57 -15.41 -44.04
CA SER A 267 -30.09 -14.49 -43.00
C SER A 267 -29.07 -14.17 -41.89
N HIS A 268 -28.04 -15.01 -41.73
CA HIS A 268 -26.95 -14.81 -40.78
C HIS A 268 -25.81 -13.94 -41.33
N ASN A 269 -25.91 -13.49 -42.59
CA ASN A 269 -24.97 -12.53 -43.16
C ASN A 269 -25.17 -11.15 -42.51
N GLY A 270 -24.09 -10.56 -42.01
CA GLY A 270 -24.12 -9.21 -41.44
C GLY A 270 -23.15 -9.01 -40.30
N THR A 271 -23.36 -7.92 -39.56
CA THR A 271 -22.52 -7.49 -38.45
C THR A 271 -22.95 -8.15 -37.15
N TYR A 272 -21.99 -8.77 -36.47
CA TYR A 272 -22.13 -9.36 -35.15
C TYR A 272 -21.50 -8.41 -34.13
N LEU A 273 -22.33 -7.77 -33.31
CA LEU A 273 -21.87 -6.82 -32.30
C LEU A 273 -21.95 -7.44 -30.92
N CYS A 274 -20.80 -7.60 -30.28
CA CYS A 274 -20.70 -8.00 -28.88
C CYS A 274 -20.65 -6.77 -27.97
N LEU A 275 -21.39 -6.83 -26.87
CA LEU A 275 -21.36 -5.88 -25.76
C LEU A 275 -20.84 -6.59 -24.51
N ALA A 276 -19.71 -6.11 -23.99
CA ALA A 276 -19.14 -6.52 -22.71
C ALA A 276 -19.48 -5.45 -21.65
N ASN A 277 -20.05 -5.87 -20.52
CA ASN A 277 -20.56 -4.99 -19.48
C ASN A 277 -20.12 -5.44 -18.09
N ASN A 278 -19.73 -4.49 -17.23
CA ASN A 278 -19.66 -4.70 -15.80
C ASN A 278 -20.18 -3.46 -15.05
N ILE A 279 -20.16 -3.49 -13.72
CA ILE A 279 -20.65 -2.38 -12.88
C ILE A 279 -19.91 -1.05 -13.09
N TYR A 280 -18.72 -1.07 -13.71
CA TYR A 280 -17.90 0.11 -13.97
C TYR A 280 -18.00 0.62 -15.41
N GLY A 281 -18.68 -0.10 -16.31
CA GLY A 281 -18.94 0.40 -17.66
C GLY A 281 -19.20 -0.66 -18.71
N LYS A 282 -19.34 -0.19 -19.95
CA LYS A 282 -19.65 -0.99 -21.14
C LYS A 282 -18.65 -0.70 -22.26
N LYS A 283 -18.24 -1.74 -22.98
CA LYS A 283 -17.49 -1.65 -24.23
C LYS A 283 -18.02 -2.66 -25.23
N SER A 284 -17.77 -2.40 -26.50
CA SER A 284 -18.28 -3.23 -27.59
C SER A 284 -17.22 -3.46 -28.65
N ALA A 285 -17.29 -4.62 -29.30
CA ALA A 285 -16.54 -4.91 -30.51
C ALA A 285 -17.44 -5.65 -31.49
N ARG A 286 -17.10 -5.61 -32.78
CA ARG A 286 -17.90 -6.21 -33.84
C ARG A 286 -17.04 -6.98 -34.82
N VAL A 287 -17.65 -7.94 -35.51
CA VAL A 287 -17.10 -8.61 -36.68
C VAL A 287 -18.19 -8.71 -37.75
N ASP A 288 -17.81 -8.59 -39.01
CA ASP A 288 -18.73 -8.79 -40.13
C ASP A 288 -18.55 -10.20 -40.68
N ILE A 289 -19.65 -10.95 -40.78
CA ILE A 289 -19.67 -12.28 -41.37
C ILE A 289 -20.29 -12.19 -42.76
N VAL A 290 -19.53 -12.61 -43.77
CA VAL A 290 -19.92 -12.52 -45.17
C VAL A 290 -20.11 -13.93 -45.73
N PHE A 291 -21.22 -14.14 -46.43
CA PHE A 291 -21.46 -15.38 -47.16
C PHE A 291 -20.82 -15.31 -48.55
N GLU A 292 -20.23 -16.41 -49.01
CA GLU A 292 -19.79 -16.52 -50.39
C GLU A 292 -21.01 -16.47 -51.32
N GLU A 293 -21.05 -15.46 -52.18
CA GLU A 293 -22.05 -15.42 -53.24
C GLU A 293 -21.84 -16.63 -54.14
N SER A 294 -22.86 -17.49 -54.24
CA SER A 294 -22.91 -18.50 -55.28
C SER A 294 -23.07 -17.77 -56.62
N THR A 295 -21.95 -17.38 -57.23
CA THR A 295 -21.96 -17.04 -58.66
C THR A 295 -22.44 -18.30 -59.37
N ARG A 296 -23.69 -18.22 -59.83
CA ARG A 296 -24.38 -19.31 -60.49
C ARG A 296 -23.56 -19.71 -61.72
N SER A 297 -22.69 -20.71 -61.56
CA SER A 297 -21.73 -21.18 -62.56
C SER A 297 -22.41 -21.53 -63.90
N TRP A 298 -23.69 -21.90 -63.85
CA TRP A 298 -24.51 -22.11 -65.05
C TRP A 298 -24.68 -20.86 -65.92
N ILE A 299 -24.58 -19.64 -65.39
CA ILE A 299 -24.66 -18.41 -66.19
C ILE A 299 -23.48 -18.35 -67.17
N ALA A 300 -22.27 -18.67 -66.70
CA ALA A 300 -21.10 -18.77 -67.57
C ALA A 300 -21.27 -19.89 -68.61
N ALA A 301 -21.81 -21.05 -68.19
CA ALA A 301 -22.10 -22.15 -69.11
C ALA A 301 -23.14 -21.77 -70.19
N VAL A 302 -24.20 -21.05 -69.83
CA VAL A 302 -25.23 -20.57 -70.77
C VAL A 302 -24.66 -19.52 -71.72
N VAL A 303 -23.84 -18.60 -71.24
CA VAL A 303 -23.15 -17.63 -72.11
C VAL A 303 -22.22 -18.34 -73.11
N VAL A 304 -21.47 -19.34 -72.68
CA VAL A 304 -20.60 -20.12 -73.58
C VAL A 304 -21.41 -20.93 -74.59
N VAL A 305 -22.48 -21.61 -74.16
CA VAL A 305 -23.34 -22.40 -75.06
C VAL A 305 -24.04 -21.51 -76.08
N THR A 306 -24.53 -20.34 -75.67
CA THR A 306 -25.17 -19.37 -76.58
C THR A 306 -24.16 -18.81 -77.59
N LEU A 307 -22.94 -18.46 -77.17
CA LEU A 307 -21.87 -18.02 -78.09
C LEU A 307 -21.51 -19.10 -79.12
N LEU A 308 -21.38 -20.36 -78.69
CA LEU A 308 -21.10 -21.48 -79.59
C LEU A 308 -22.25 -21.70 -80.58
N ALA A 309 -23.51 -21.62 -80.14
CA ALA A 309 -24.67 -21.72 -81.02
C ALA A 309 -24.71 -20.59 -82.07
N VAL A 310 -24.37 -19.35 -81.67
CA VAL A 310 -24.27 -18.21 -82.60
C VAL A 310 -23.16 -18.43 -83.63
N LEU A 311 -21.99 -18.94 -83.23
CA LEU A 311 -20.90 -19.24 -84.16
C LEU A 311 -21.28 -20.36 -85.14
N ILE A 312 -21.96 -21.40 -84.67
CA ILE A 312 -22.44 -22.50 -85.53
C ILE A 312 -23.48 -21.99 -86.53
N THR A 313 -24.47 -21.23 -86.07
CA THR A 313 -25.50 -20.67 -86.96
C THR A 313 -24.91 -19.71 -87.98
N ALA A 314 -23.99 -18.82 -87.59
CA ALA A 314 -23.27 -17.95 -88.52
C ALA A 314 -22.44 -18.75 -89.53
N GLY A 315 -21.74 -19.81 -89.09
CA GLY A 315 -21.00 -20.71 -89.96
C GLY A 315 -21.91 -21.43 -90.98
N VAL A 316 -23.08 -21.91 -90.56
CA VAL A 316 -24.08 -22.54 -91.44
C VAL A 316 -24.64 -21.55 -92.46
N VAL A 317 -24.94 -20.31 -92.04
CA VAL A 317 -25.41 -19.25 -92.95
C VAL A 317 -24.35 -18.90 -93.99
N LEU A 318 -23.09 -18.69 -93.57
CA LEU A 318 -21.98 -18.42 -94.48
C LEU A 318 -21.74 -19.57 -95.46
N TYR A 319 -21.82 -20.82 -94.99
CA TYR A 319 -21.71 -22.01 -95.85
C TYR A 319 -22.84 -22.08 -96.89
N ARG A 320 -24.07 -21.72 -96.51
CA ARG A 320 -25.22 -21.69 -97.43
C ARG A 320 -25.17 -20.52 -98.41
N CYS A 321 -24.49 -19.42 -98.09
CA CYS A 321 -24.30 -18.28 -99.00
C CYS A 321 -23.16 -18.51 -100.03
N GLN A 322 -22.28 -19.49 -99.81
CA GLN A 322 -21.19 -19.83 -100.73
C GLN A 322 -21.55 -20.91 -101.78
N LYS A 323 -22.76 -21.46 -101.72
CA LYS A 323 -23.30 -22.45 -102.68
C LYS A 323 -24.42 -21.82 -103.50
#